data_AF-A0A1E7YS84-F1
#
_entry.id   AF-A0A1E7YS84-F1
#
_cell.length_a   1.000
_cell.length_b   1.000
_cell.length_c   1.000
_cell.angle_alpha   90.00
_cell.angle_beta   90.00
_cell.angle_gamma   90.00
#
_symmetry.space_group_name_H-M   'P 1'
#
loop_
_entity.id
_entity.type
_entity.pdbx_description
1 polymer ?
#
loop_
_entity_poly.entity_id
_entity_poly.type
_entity_poly.pdbx_seq_one_letter_code
_entity_poly.pdbx_strand_id
1 'polypeptide(L)'
;DPYYAQLRELRVSAHFFIERTGKIWQHVPTDGRAWHAGVSAWRGRSACNDFSIGIELEGNAVEPFAELQYHSLNGLLGALRQRYPTLAGDAIAGHSEVAPGRKWDPGPQFDWQRLEHFRHD
;
A
#
# COMPACT_ATOMS: atom_id res chain seq x y z
N ASP A 1 17.53 20.94 -7.53
CA ASP A 1 16.33 21.42 -8.20
C ASP A 1 15.36 21.95 -7.13
N PRO A 2 14.97 23.24 -7.20
CA PRO A 2 14.07 23.90 -6.25
C PRO A 2 12.70 23.22 -6.07
N TYR A 3 12.23 22.46 -7.07
CA TYR A 3 10.96 21.72 -6.98
C TYR A 3 10.98 20.67 -5.86
N TYR A 4 12.08 19.90 -5.76
CA TYR A 4 12.23 18.86 -4.74
C TYR A 4 12.53 19.41 -3.34
N ALA A 5 12.86 20.71 -3.20
CA ALA A 5 13.14 21.31 -1.89
C ALA A 5 11.90 21.32 -0.99
N GLN A 6 10.71 21.52 -1.56
CA GLN A 6 9.43 21.47 -0.83
C GLN A 6 9.04 20.04 -0.45
N LEU A 7 9.50 19.04 -1.21
CA LEU A 7 9.28 17.63 -0.91
C LEU A 7 10.17 17.11 0.24
N ARG A 8 11.25 17.81 0.60
CA ARG A 8 12.14 17.39 1.69
C ARG A 8 11.48 17.44 3.07
N GLU A 9 10.53 18.36 3.26
CA GLU A 9 9.77 18.46 4.51
C GLU A 9 8.63 17.43 4.57
N LEU A 10 8.19 16.94 3.40
CA LEU A 10 7.22 15.87 3.30
C LEU A 10 7.91 14.53 3.60
N ARG A 11 7.72 14.05 4.82
CA ARG A 11 8.05 12.69 5.21
C ARG A 11 7.10 11.73 4.52
N VAL A 12 7.46 11.26 3.33
CA VAL A 12 6.74 10.22 2.59
C VAL A 12 7.65 9.02 2.34
N SER A 13 7.16 7.84 2.66
CA SER A 13 7.84 6.58 2.38
C SER A 13 6.85 5.44 2.42
N ALA A 14 7.16 4.34 1.74
CA ALA A 14 6.44 3.09 1.82
C ALA A 14 7.40 1.96 2.21
N HIS A 15 6.86 0.85 2.70
CA HIS A 15 7.69 -0.32 2.94
C HIS A 15 8.10 -0.93 1.61
N PHE A 16 7.14 -1.09 0.71
CA PHE A 16 7.34 -1.67 -0.62
C PHE A 16 6.82 -0.75 -1.73
N PHE A 17 7.49 -0.79 -2.87
CA PHE A 17 7.04 -0.19 -4.13
C PHE A 17 7.12 -1.24 -5.24
N ILE A 18 6.06 -1.39 -6.04
CA ILE A 18 5.97 -2.36 -7.13
C ILE A 18 5.86 -1.62 -8.46
N GLU A 19 6.92 -1.71 -9.26
CA GLU A 19 6.97 -1.14 -10.63
C GLU A 19 5.99 -1.86 -11.57
N ARG A 20 5.63 -1.24 -12.69
CA ARG A 20 4.79 -1.86 -13.74
C ARG A 20 5.37 -3.15 -14.32
N THR A 21 6.69 -3.33 -14.21
CA THR A 21 7.41 -4.57 -14.58
C THR A 21 7.19 -5.72 -13.60
N GLY A 22 6.53 -5.48 -12.46
CA GLY A 22 6.40 -6.41 -11.34
C GLY A 22 7.61 -6.41 -10.40
N LYS A 23 8.66 -5.63 -10.67
CA LYS A 23 9.81 -5.53 -9.77
C LYS A 23 9.39 -4.90 -8.43
N ILE A 24 9.77 -5.54 -7.33
CA ILE A 24 9.52 -5.06 -5.97
C ILE A 24 10.79 -4.40 -5.43
N TRP A 25 10.64 -3.19 -4.90
CA TRP A 25 11.63 -2.52 -4.09
C TRP A 25 11.16 -2.46 -2.64
N GLN A 26 12.09 -2.66 -1.71
CA GLN A 26 11.84 -2.42 -0.29
C GLN A 26 12.63 -1.19 0.15
N HIS A 27 11.94 -0.18 0.67
CA HIS A 27 12.56 1.08 1.14
C HIS A 27 12.60 1.19 2.66
N VAL A 28 11.63 0.59 3.35
CA VAL A 28 11.56 0.58 4.81
C VAL A 28 11.39 -0.88 5.28
N PRO A 29 12.17 -1.35 6.27
CA PRO A 29 11.93 -2.63 6.94
C PRO A 29 10.52 -2.71 7.51
N THR A 30 9.89 -3.89 7.48
CA THR A 30 8.49 -4.06 7.93
C THR A 30 8.28 -3.96 9.44
N ASP A 31 9.37 -3.98 10.22
CA ASP A 31 9.43 -3.62 11.64
C ASP A 31 9.74 -2.13 11.87
N GLY A 32 10.08 -1.40 10.81
CA GLY A 32 10.22 0.04 10.79
C GLY A 32 8.90 0.75 10.53
N ARG A 33 8.93 2.09 10.65
CA ARG A 33 7.78 2.95 10.41
C ARG A 33 7.93 3.71 9.10
N ALA A 34 7.16 3.33 8.08
CA ALA A 34 7.02 4.12 6.86
C ALA A 34 5.96 5.23 7.02
N TRP A 35 6.01 6.24 6.16
CA TRP A 35 5.11 7.39 6.16
C TRP A 35 4.23 7.43 4.90
N HIS A 36 3.31 6.47 4.79
CA HIS A 36 2.46 6.29 3.59
C HIS A 36 1.01 6.70 3.84
N ALA A 37 0.45 6.34 5.00
CA ALA A 37 -0.97 6.52 5.29
C ALA A 37 -1.32 7.98 5.67
N GLY A 38 -0.44 8.72 6.33
CA GLY A 38 -0.72 10.09 6.80
C GLY A 38 -1.81 10.14 7.88
N VAL A 39 -2.66 11.17 7.88
CA VAL A 39 -3.85 11.24 8.77
C VAL A 39 -4.88 10.22 8.30
N SER A 40 -5.00 9.12 9.03
CA SER A 40 -5.82 7.96 8.66
C SER A 40 -6.30 7.21 9.90
N ALA A 41 -7.34 6.39 9.74
CA ALA A 41 -7.83 5.47 10.75
C ALA A 41 -8.35 4.18 10.12
N TRP A 42 -8.12 3.06 10.79
CA TRP A 42 -8.65 1.75 10.40
C TRP A 42 -9.29 1.10 11.62
N ARG A 43 -10.58 0.73 11.52
CA ARG A 43 -11.33 0.03 12.57
C ARG A 43 -11.25 0.70 13.95
N GLY A 44 -11.41 2.03 13.98
CA GLY A 44 -11.35 2.82 15.21
C GLY A 44 -9.93 3.12 15.71
N ARG A 45 -8.88 2.53 15.12
CA ARG A 45 -7.49 2.84 15.43
C ARG A 45 -6.94 3.90 14.48
N SER A 46 -6.56 5.05 15.02
CA SER A 46 -5.94 6.15 14.27
C SER A 46 -4.45 5.92 14.03
N ALA A 47 -3.88 6.70 13.10
CA ALA A 47 -2.45 6.72 12.74
C ALA A 47 -1.96 5.38 12.15
N CYS A 48 -2.49 5.00 10.98
CA CYS A 48 -2.17 3.72 10.33
C CYS A 48 -0.67 3.51 10.09
N ASN A 49 0.12 4.57 9.86
CA ASN A 49 1.58 4.48 9.75
C ASN A 49 2.24 3.72 10.92
N ASP A 50 1.61 3.69 12.10
CA ASP A 50 2.18 3.10 13.31
C ASP A 50 1.93 1.57 13.39
N PHE A 51 1.10 1.02 12.51
CA PHE A 51 0.68 -0.38 12.60
C PHE A 51 0.36 -1.07 11.28
N SER A 52 0.61 -0.43 10.14
CA SER A 52 0.37 -1.03 8.84
C SER A 52 1.63 -1.04 7.97
N ILE A 53 1.62 -1.95 6.99
CA ILE A 53 2.65 -2.07 5.98
C ILE A 53 2.13 -1.40 4.71
N GLY A 54 2.63 -0.20 4.40
CA GLY A 54 2.39 0.47 3.13
C GLY A 54 3.06 -0.21 1.93
N ILE A 55 2.26 -0.55 0.92
CA ILE A 55 2.68 -1.07 -0.37
C ILE A 55 2.17 -0.08 -1.44
N GLU A 56 3.08 0.49 -2.20
CA GLU A 56 2.77 1.39 -3.31
C GLU A 56 2.92 0.64 -4.63
N LEU A 57 2.03 0.90 -5.59
CA LEU A 57 2.12 0.37 -6.94
C LEU A 57 2.33 1.53 -7.91
N GLU A 58 3.26 1.38 -8.84
CA GLU A 58 3.44 2.33 -9.94
C GLU A 58 2.18 2.39 -10.80
N GLY A 59 1.53 3.56 -10.83
CA GLY A 59 0.29 3.74 -11.56
C GLY A 59 -0.12 5.19 -11.69
N ASN A 60 -1.26 5.41 -12.34
CA ASN A 60 -1.88 6.72 -12.50
C ASN A 60 -3.41 6.57 -12.48
N ALA A 61 -4.14 7.69 -12.61
CA ALA A 61 -5.59 7.69 -12.54
C ALA A 61 -6.30 7.16 -13.81
N VAL A 62 -5.55 6.88 -14.87
CA VAL A 62 -6.09 6.61 -16.21
C VAL A 62 -5.88 5.16 -16.62
N GLU A 63 -4.70 4.61 -16.38
CA GLU A 63 -4.30 3.30 -16.87
C GLU A 63 -4.53 2.19 -15.82
N PRO A 64 -5.04 1.02 -16.23
CA PRO A 64 -5.04 -0.17 -15.38
C PRO A 64 -3.64 -0.54 -14.88
N PHE A 65 -3.58 -1.09 -13.66
CA PHE A 65 -2.36 -1.72 -13.16
C PHE A 65 -2.02 -2.97 -13.99
N ALA A 66 -0.72 -3.21 -14.18
CA ALA A 66 -0.24 -4.31 -15.01
C ALA A 66 -0.44 -5.67 -14.32
N GLU A 67 -0.66 -6.74 -15.10
CA GLU A 67 -0.78 -8.11 -14.58
C GLU A 67 0.43 -8.53 -13.73
N LEU A 68 1.63 -8.11 -14.13
CA LEU A 68 2.86 -8.40 -13.38
C LEU A 68 2.87 -7.73 -12.00
N GLN A 69 2.21 -6.57 -11.84
CA GLN A 69 2.08 -5.93 -10.53
C GLN A 69 1.19 -6.76 -9.60
N TYR A 70 0.05 -7.25 -10.09
CA TYR A 70 -0.83 -8.12 -9.29
C TYR A 70 -0.14 -9.43 -8.93
N HIS A 71 0.62 -10.04 -9.86
CA HIS A 71 1.39 -11.24 -9.57
C HIS A 71 2.36 -11.03 -8.40
N SER A 72 3.17 -9.97 -8.48
CA SER A 72 4.13 -9.60 -7.43
C SER A 72 3.46 -9.20 -6.12
N LEU A 73 2.35 -8.45 -6.19
CA LEU A 73 1.56 -8.06 -5.02
C LEU A 73 1.03 -9.29 -4.29
N ASN A 74 0.44 -10.24 -5.01
CA ASN A 74 -0.09 -11.48 -4.42
C ASN A 74 1.01 -12.33 -3.77
N GLY A 75 2.18 -12.45 -4.43
CA GLY A 75 3.34 -13.12 -3.84
C GLY A 75 3.83 -12.44 -2.55
N LEU A 76 3.92 -11.11 -2.57
CA LEU A 76 4.31 -10.31 -1.41
C LEU A 76 3.31 -10.46 -0.25
N LEU A 77 2.00 -10.38 -0.52
CA LEU A 77 0.97 -10.54 0.49
C LEU A 77 0.99 -11.94 1.11
N GLY A 78 1.21 -12.99 0.32
CA GLY A 78 1.42 -14.35 0.80
C GLY A 78 2.60 -14.44 1.79
N ALA A 79 3.75 -13.88 1.42
CA ALA A 79 4.93 -13.84 2.28
C ALA A 79 4.71 -13.03 3.57
N LEU A 80 4.04 -11.87 3.47
CA LEU A 80 3.72 -11.03 4.62
C LEU A 80 2.77 -11.74 5.58
N ARG A 81 1.76 -12.45 5.10
CA ARG A 81 0.85 -13.26 5.94
C ARG A 81 1.58 -14.38 6.67
N GLN A 82 2.47 -15.08 5.98
CA GLN A 82 3.29 -16.13 6.59
C GLN A 82 4.18 -15.55 7.71
N ARG A 83 4.77 -14.36 7.48
CA ARG A 83 5.64 -13.70 8.46
C ARG A 83 4.89 -13.06 9.63
N TYR A 84 3.69 -12.54 9.37
CA TYR A 84 2.83 -11.81 10.29
C TYR A 84 1.42 -12.42 10.30
N PRO A 85 1.20 -13.53 11.01
CA PRO A 85 -0.10 -14.22 11.04
C PRO A 85 -1.26 -13.36 11.55
N THR A 86 -0.98 -12.24 12.22
CA THR A 86 -1.98 -11.25 12.66
C THR A 86 -2.55 -10.43 11.50
N LEU A 87 -1.96 -10.46 10.30
CA LEU A 87 -2.50 -9.89 9.06
C LEU A 87 -3.51 -10.86 8.42
N ALA A 88 -4.54 -11.26 9.17
CA ALA A 88 -5.57 -12.17 8.67
C ALA A 88 -6.62 -11.44 7.81
N GLY A 89 -7.22 -12.17 6.87
CA GLY A 89 -8.43 -11.79 6.13
C GLY A 89 -8.56 -10.35 5.69
N ASP A 90 -9.38 -9.65 6.44
CA ASP A 90 -9.82 -8.28 6.26
C ASP A 90 -8.79 -7.19 6.58
N ALA A 91 -7.52 -7.54 6.81
CA ALA A 91 -6.44 -6.61 7.12
C ALA A 91 -5.94 -5.79 5.90
N ILE A 92 -6.49 -6.02 4.71
CA ILE A 92 -6.12 -5.30 3.48
C ILE A 92 -7.13 -4.20 3.20
N ALA A 93 -6.63 -2.97 3.10
CA ALA A 93 -7.42 -1.78 2.83
C ALA A 93 -6.67 -0.85 1.85
N GLY A 94 -7.41 -0.19 0.97
CA GLY A 94 -6.91 0.90 0.15
C GLY A 94 -6.70 2.18 0.96
N HIS A 95 -5.95 3.13 0.41
CA HIS A 95 -5.72 4.41 1.09
C HIS A 95 -7.02 5.19 1.31
N SER A 96 -7.93 5.13 0.34
CA SER A 96 -9.27 5.70 0.41
C SER A 96 -10.12 5.10 1.53
N GLU A 97 -9.94 3.82 1.85
CA GLU A 97 -10.66 3.14 2.93
C GLU A 97 -10.17 3.59 4.32
N VAL A 98 -8.88 3.91 4.47
CA VAL A 98 -8.31 4.37 5.77
C VAL A 98 -8.28 5.90 5.92
N ALA A 99 -8.43 6.66 4.84
CA ALA A 99 -8.42 8.12 4.84
C ALA A 99 -9.52 8.70 3.93
N PRO A 100 -10.80 8.39 4.23
CA PRO A 100 -11.93 8.80 3.39
C PRO A 100 -12.00 10.32 3.27
N GLY A 101 -12.31 10.80 2.06
CA GLY A 101 -12.39 12.23 1.72
C GLY A 101 -11.04 12.93 1.52
N ARG A 102 -9.92 12.36 1.99
CA ARG A 102 -8.56 12.89 1.76
C ARG A 102 -7.82 12.15 0.64
N LYS A 103 -8.05 10.85 0.54
CA LYS A 103 -7.35 9.95 -0.39
C LYS A 103 -8.35 9.16 -1.22
N TRP A 104 -7.97 8.88 -2.46
CA TRP A 104 -8.81 8.21 -3.45
C TRP A 104 -8.17 6.93 -3.98
N ASP A 105 -6.85 6.80 -3.84
CA ASP A 105 -6.06 5.66 -4.25
C ASP A 105 -6.37 4.38 -3.41
N PRO A 106 -6.23 3.18 -3.99
CA PRO A 106 -5.64 2.89 -5.31
C PRO A 106 -6.57 3.19 -6.51
N GLY A 107 -7.81 3.61 -6.23
CA GLY A 107 -8.73 4.14 -7.24
C GLY A 107 -9.37 3.07 -8.13
N PRO A 108 -10.16 3.50 -9.14
CA PRO A 108 -10.99 2.59 -9.94
C PRO A 108 -10.19 1.69 -10.89
N GLN A 109 -8.93 2.04 -11.18
CA GLN A 109 -8.06 1.24 -12.05
C GLN A 109 -7.48 0.01 -11.34
N PHE A 110 -7.62 -0.05 -10.01
CA PHE A 110 -7.20 -1.19 -9.20
C PHE A 110 -8.33 -2.22 -9.08
N ASP A 111 -8.06 -3.42 -9.57
CA ASP A 111 -9.00 -4.53 -9.56
C ASP A 111 -8.87 -5.32 -8.26
N TRP A 112 -9.76 -5.02 -7.32
CA TRP A 112 -9.82 -5.69 -6.02
C TRP A 112 -10.14 -7.19 -6.11
N GLN A 113 -10.77 -7.67 -7.20
CA GLN A 113 -11.06 -9.09 -7.37
C GLN A 113 -9.77 -9.91 -7.51
N ARG A 114 -8.67 -9.30 -7.98
CA ARG A 114 -7.35 -9.94 -8.03
C ARG A 114 -6.78 -10.31 -6.66
N LEU A 115 -7.38 -9.80 -5.59
CA LEU A 115 -6.98 -9.99 -4.19
C LEU A 115 -8.06 -10.69 -3.35
N GLU A 116 -9.12 -11.20 -3.98
CA GLU A 116 -10.28 -11.79 -3.28
C GLU A 116 -9.86 -12.87 -2.27
N HIS A 117 -8.96 -13.77 -2.68
CA HIS A 117 -8.40 -14.81 -1.83
C HIS A 117 -7.75 -14.28 -0.54
N PHE A 118 -7.26 -13.04 -0.55
CA PHE A 118 -6.77 -12.43 0.67
C PHE A 118 -7.90 -11.77 1.46
N ARG A 119 -8.80 -11.02 0.82
CA ARG A 119 -9.83 -10.24 1.53
C ARG A 119 -10.98 -11.07 2.15
N HIS A 120 -11.09 -12.36 1.81
CA HIS A 120 -12.21 -13.23 2.22
C HIS A 120 -11.86 -14.38 3.20
N ASP A 121 -10.60 -14.45 3.67
CA ASP A 121 -10.16 -15.43 4.68
C ASP A 121 -10.54 -15.06 6.12
#